data_AF-A0A7C1D7T0-F1
#
_entry.id   AF-A0A7C1D7T0-F1
#
_cell.length_a   1.000
_cell.length_b   1.000
_cell.length_c   1.000
_cell.angle_alpha   90.00
_cell.angle_beta   90.00
_cell.angle_gamma   90.00
#
_symmetry.space_group_name_H-M   'P 1'
#
loop_
_entity.id
_entity.type
_entity.pdbx_description
1 polymer ?
#
loop_
_entity_poly.entity_id
_entity_poly.type
_entity_poly.pdbx_seq_one_letter_code
_entity_poly.pdbx_strand_id
1 'polypeptide(L)' 'MMIKLVEGFGVDESENPKTGRLMLDLKVRYMFGGEAEYLKEGSINIDQNNNVIYDVSKSDTDFISFHLGVVFQIY' A
#
# COMPACT_ATOMS: atom_id res chain seq x y z
N MET A 1 -3.18 -11.22 1.87
CA MET A 1 -4.26 -12.01 2.52
C MET A 1 -5.55 -11.21 2.40
N MET A 2 -6.69 -11.86 2.09
CA MET A 2 -7.99 -11.19 1.96
C MET A 2 -8.79 -11.47 3.25
N ILE A 3 -9.11 -10.44 4.03
CA ILE A 3 -9.91 -10.58 5.24
C ILE A 3 -11.30 -10.05 4.90
N LYS A 4 -12.31 -10.94 4.92
CA LYS A 4 -13.66 -10.63 4.46
C LYS A 4 -14.61 -10.42 5.64
N LEU A 5 -15.35 -9.30 5.55
CA LEU A 5 -16.61 -8.91 6.18
C LEU A 5 -16.86 -9.23 7.67
N VAL A 6 -16.98 -8.17 8.45
CA VAL A 6 -17.79 -8.14 9.68
C VAL A 6 -19.15 -7.55 9.30
N GLU A 7 -20.23 -8.32 9.46
CA GLU A 7 -21.59 -7.79 9.39
C GLU A 7 -21.98 -7.21 10.75
N GLY A 8 -22.18 -5.90 10.82
CA GLY A 8 -22.75 -5.23 11.98
C GLY A 8 -24.24 -4.99 11.77
N PHE A 9 -25.09 -5.56 12.63
CA PHE A 9 -26.52 -5.26 12.69
C PHE A 9 -26.74 -4.04 13.60
N GLY A 10 -27.24 -2.94 13.05
CA GLY A 10 -27.71 -1.81 13.84
C GLY A 10 -29.11 -2.08 14.37
N VAL A 11 -29.25 -2.25 15.69
CA VAL A 11 -30.56 -2.22 16.37
C VAL A 11 -30.67 -0.83 17.01
N ASP A 12 -31.48 0.02 16.40
CA ASP A 12 -31.85 1.31 16.99
C ASP A 12 -33.09 1.07 17.89
N GLU A 13 -32.98 1.34 19.19
CA GLU A 13 -34.11 1.27 20.15
C GLU A 13 -35.05 2.49 19.95
N SER A 14 -35.66 2.59 18.77
CA SER A 14 -36.71 3.58 18.47
C SER A 14 -37.97 2.87 17.99
N GLU A 15 -39.13 3.52 18.11
CA GLU A 15 -40.46 2.96 17.82
C GLU A 15 -40.62 2.39 16.38
N ASN A 16 -39.68 2.69 15.47
CA ASN A 16 -39.53 2.05 14.17
C ASN A 16 -38.07 1.60 13.96
N PRO A 17 -37.71 0.32 14.19
CA PRO A 17 -36.34 -0.14 14.04
C PRO A 17 -35.93 -0.09 12.55
N LYS A 18 -35.01 0.82 12.23
CA LYS A 18 -34.37 0.85 10.90
C LYS A 18 -33.27 -0.20 10.88
N THR A 19 -33.39 -1.15 9.97
CA THR A 19 -32.33 -2.15 9.78
C THR A 19 -31.30 -1.58 8.82
N GLY A 20 -30.03 -1.60 9.23
CA GLY A 20 -28.91 -1.23 8.38
C GLY A 20 -27.87 -2.34 8.34
N ARG A 21 -27.15 -2.45 7.22
CA ARG A 21 -25.99 -3.32 7.05
C ARG A 21 -24.76 -2.46 6.84
N LEU A 22 -23.74 -2.69 7.67
CA LEU A 22 -22.39 -2.17 7.49
C LEU A 22 -21.47 -3.30 7.04
N MET A 23 -20.71 -3.06 5.98
CA MET A 23 -19.73 -4.00 5.43
C MET A 23 -18.35 -3.33 5.39
N LEU A 24 -17.34 -4.00 5.94
CA LEU A 24 -15.96 -3.54 5.96
C LEU A 24 -15.08 -4.49 5.15
N ASP A 25 -14.20 -3.93 4.31
CA ASP A 25 -13.18 -4.64 3.55
C ASP A 25 -11.80 -4.12 3.96
N LEU A 26 -10.91 -5.00 4.39
CA LEU A 26 -9.54 -4.65 4.77
C LEU A 26 -8.55 -5.56 4.06
N LYS A 27 -7.60 -4.96 3.35
CA LYS A 27 -6.58 -5.67 2.60
C LYS A 27 -5.21 -5.08 2.85
N VAL A 28 -4.28 -5.95 3.22
CA VAL A 28 -2.86 -5.63 3.36
C VAL A 28 -2.07 -6.45 2.35
N ARG A 29 -1.17 -5.78 1.64
CA ARG A 29 -0.22 -6.40 0.70
C ARG A 29 1.18 -5.93 1.05
N TYR A 30 2.09 -6.89 1.14
CA TYR A 30 3.52 -6.64 1.15
C TYR A 30 4.12 -7.32 -0.07
N MET A 31 4.97 -6.59 -0.79
CA MET A 31 5.76 -7.08 -1.91
C MET A 31 7.21 -6.95 -1.49
N PHE A 32 7.86 -8.09 -1.32
CA PHE A 32 9.29 -8.16 -1.08
C PHE A 32 10.00 -7.73 -2.36
N GLY A 33 10.70 -6.60 -2.29
CA GLY A 33 11.52 -6.08 -3.36
C GLY A 33 12.99 -6.44 -3.15
N GLY A 34 13.85 -5.68 -3.83
CA GLY A 34 15.28 -5.68 -3.60
C GLY A 34 15.86 -4.28 -3.80
N GLU A 35 17.15 -4.20 -4.09
CA GLU A 35 17.81 -2.95 -4.45
C GLU A 35 17.76 -2.75 -5.96
N ALA A 36 17.40 -1.54 -6.39
CA ALA A 36 17.56 -1.09 -7.76
C ALA A 36 18.72 -0.08 -7.82
N GLU A 37 19.66 -0.32 -8.74
CA GLU A 37 20.78 0.57 -9.01
C GLU A 37 20.54 1.31 -10.34
N TYR A 38 20.66 2.64 -10.29
CA TYR A 38 20.44 3.52 -11.43
C TYR A 38 21.69 4.37 -11.69
N LEU A 39 22.10 4.43 -12.96
CA LEU A 39 23.08 5.39 -13.45
C LEU A 39 22.33 6.60 -14.02
N LYS A 40 22.64 7.79 -13.51
CA LYS A 40 22.11 9.05 -14.01
C LYS A 40 23.09 9.67 -15.01
N GLU A 41 22.62 10.58 -15.84
CA GLU A 41 23.51 11.39 -16.66
C GLU A 41 24.49 12.14 -15.75
N GLY A 42 25.80 12.05 -16.02
CA GLY A 42 26.86 12.58 -15.17
C GLY A 42 27.33 11.66 -14.03
N SER A 43 26.73 10.47 -13.85
CA SER A 43 27.17 9.48 -12.85
C SER A 43 28.48 8.76 -13.18
N ILE A 44 29.10 9.03 -14.33
CA ILE A 44 30.37 8.42 -14.74
C ILE A 44 31.44 9.49 -14.72
N ASN A 45 32.40 9.36 -13.80
CA ASN A 45 33.53 10.27 -13.69
C ASN A 45 34.83 9.51 -13.94
N ILE A 46 35.75 10.16 -14.65
CA ILE A 46 37.12 9.68 -14.79
C ILE A 46 37.95 10.44 -13.77
N ASP A 47 38.62 9.70 -12.88
CA ASP A 47 39.48 10.32 -11.86
C ASP A 47 40.83 10.79 -12.44
N GLN A 48 41.63 11.45 -11.62
CA GLN A 48 42.95 11.96 -12.00
C GLN A 48 43.95 10.85 -12.39
N ASN A 49 43.65 9.60 -12.02
CA ASN A 49 44.47 8.41 -12.28
C ASN A 49 43.90 7.57 -13.44
N ASN A 50 42.98 8.13 -14.23
CA ASN A 50 42.36 7.49 -15.39
C ASN A 50 41.47 6.28 -15.05
N ASN A 51 40.98 6.18 -13.82
CA ASN A 51 40.01 5.16 -13.41
C ASN A 51 38.58 5.64 -13.67
N VAL A 52 37.71 4.71 -14.05
CA VAL A 52 36.27 4.99 -14.22
C VAL A 52 35.56 4.77 -12.89
N ILE A 53 34.95 5.82 -12.35
CA ILE A 53 34.15 5.82 -11.14
C ILE A 53 32.67 5.93 -11.51
N TYR A 54 31.87 5.00 -10.98
CA TYR A 54 30.41 4.98 -11.14
C TYR A 54 29.74 5.47 -9.87
N ASP A 55 29.01 6.58 -9.96
CA ASP A 55 28.14 7.09 -8.90
C ASP A 55 26.72 6.53 -9.08
N VAL A 56 26.51 5.34 -8.53
CA VAL A 56 25.25 4.60 -8.62
C VAL A 56 24.24 5.09 -7.59
N SER A 57 23.04 5.43 -8.06
CA SER A 57 21.92 5.75 -7.19
C SER A 57 21.20 4.45 -6.82
N LYS A 58 21.21 4.07 -5.54
CA LYS A 58 20.48 2.91 -5.01
C LYS A 58 19.09 3.32 -4.53
N SER A 59 18.10 2.46 -4.76
CA SER A 59 16.75 2.60 -4.20
C SER A 59 16.24 1.25 -3.71
N ASP A 60 15.69 1.23 -2.51
CA ASP A 60 14.89 0.10 -2.03
C ASP A 60 13.58 0.06 -2.83
N THR A 61 13.17 -1.16 -3.22
CA THR A 61 11.96 -1.40 -4.01
C THR A 61 10.88 -2.16 -3.24
N ASP A 62 11.07 -2.30 -1.92
CA ASP A 62 10.07 -2.86 -1.03
C ASP A 62 8.79 -2.03 -1.03
N PHE A 63 7.65 -2.72 -1.09
CA PHE A 63 6.35 -2.05 -1.19
C PHE A 63 5.32 -2.65 -0.24
N ILE A 64 4.69 -1.79 0.55
CA ILE A 64 3.56 -2.12 1.41
C ILE A 64 2.34 -1.30 1.01
N SER A 65 1.18 -1.94 0.87
CA SER A 65 -0.09 -1.26 0.60
C SER A 65 -1.19 -1.71 1.54
N PHE A 66 -2.05 -0.75 1.88
CA PHE A 66 -3.23 -0.91 2.70
C PHE A 66 -4.44 -0.44 1.90
N HIS A 67 -5.51 -1.22 1.89
CA HIS A 67 -6.78 -0.84 1.28
C HIS A 67 -7.90 -1.04 2.31
N LEU A 68 -8.75 -0.03 2.43
CA LEU A 68 -9.91 -0.01 3.31
C LEU A 68 -11.16 0.33 2.47
N GLY A 69 -12.16 -0.52 2.53
CA GLY A 69 -13.47 -0.32 1.91
C GLY A 69 -14.57 -0.32 2.96
N VAL A 70 -15.54 0.58 2.83
CA VAL A 70 -16.71 0.68 3.70
C VAL A 70 -17.95 0.80 2.82
N VAL A 71 -18.95 -0.05 3.07
CA VAL A 71 -20.26 0.02 2.43
C VAL A 71 -21.34 0.03 3.49
N PHE A 72 -22.30 0.92 3.35
CA PHE A 72 -23.45 1.03 4.25
C PHE A 72 -24.75 0.99 3.44
N GLN A 73 -25.71 0.20 3.91
CA GLN A 73 -27.02 0.03 3.30
C GLN A 73 -28.10 0.15 4.38
N ILE A 74 -29.09 1.01 4.17
CA ILE A 74 -30.27 1.16 5.03
C ILE A 74 -31.48 0.57 4.31
N TYR A 75 -32.33 -0.16 5.04
CA TYR A 75 -33.61 -0.69 4.58
C TYR A 75 -34.79 0.11 5.10
#